data_AF-A0A2E9VHN8-F1
#
_entry.id   AF-A0A2E9VHN8-F1
#
_cell.length_a   1.000
_cell.length_b   1.000
_cell.length_c   1.000
_cell.angle_alpha   90.00
_cell.angle_beta   90.00
_cell.angle_gamma   90.00
#
_symmetry.space_group_name_H-M   'P 1'
#
loop_
_entity.id
_entity.type
_entity.pdbx_description
1 polymer ?
#
loop_
_entity_poly.entity_id
_entity_poly.type
_entity_poly.pdbx_seq_one_letter_code
_entity_poly.pdbx_strand_id
1 'polypeptide(L)'
;MQKHQEPLPEETRSFSGEGHRLFIEGRGFNFQSLKVHPNGKMELDLQNPDPELTRLLGEGEPRVIYVVNREGVRNLVLQGCQLESRTIACHLKYRR
;
A
#
# COMPACT_ATOMS: atom_id res chain seq x y z
N MET A 1 -22.51 -0.97 7.75
CA MET A 1 -21.22 -1.63 7.46
C MET A 1 -20.12 -0.90 8.24
N GLN A 2 -19.60 -1.52 9.30
CA GLN A 2 -18.50 -0.94 10.08
C GLN A 2 -17.24 -0.94 9.20
N LYS A 3 -16.82 0.25 8.76
CA LYS A 3 -15.51 0.42 8.14
C LYS A 3 -14.49 0.08 9.23
N HIS A 4 -13.84 -1.09 9.13
CA HIS A 4 -12.69 -1.41 9.97
C HIS A 4 -11.58 -0.43 9.58
N GLN A 5 -11.37 0.56 10.43
CA GLN A 5 -10.33 1.57 10.28
C GLN A 5 -9.16 1.11 11.14
N GLU A 6 -8.05 0.74 10.52
CA GLU A 6 -6.83 0.47 11.28
C GLU A 6 -6.15 1.81 11.60
N PRO A 7 -5.82 2.09 12.88
CA PRO A 7 -5.08 3.29 13.24
C PRO A 7 -3.71 3.29 12.56
N LEU A 8 -3.14 4.48 12.35
CA LEU A 8 -1.73 4.60 11.98
C LEU A 8 -0.87 3.86 13.00
N PRO A 9 0.19 3.16 12.56
CA PRO A 9 1.03 2.43 13.50
C PRO A 9 1.81 3.43 14.36
N GLU A 10 1.99 3.11 15.65
CA GLU A 10 2.78 3.93 16.58
C GLU A 10 4.28 3.96 16.21
N GLU A 11 4.74 2.90 15.53
CA GLU A 11 6.10 2.72 15.03
C GLU A 11 6.11 2.40 13.53
N THR A 12 7.26 2.55 12.87
CA THR A 12 7.38 2.18 11.45
C THR A 12 7.16 0.68 11.25
N ARG A 13 6.12 0.32 10.49
CA ARG A 13 5.87 -1.07 10.06
C ARG A 13 6.54 -1.34 8.72
N SER A 14 7.16 -2.51 8.59
CA SER A 14 7.82 -2.94 7.36
C SER A 14 7.23 -4.26 6.87
N PHE A 15 7.00 -4.36 5.56
CA PHE A 15 6.52 -5.56 4.88
C PHE A 15 7.50 -5.91 3.76
N SER A 16 7.84 -7.18 3.64
CA SER A 16 8.64 -7.71 2.51
C SER A 16 7.73 -8.37 1.47
N GLY A 17 8.09 -8.25 0.21
CA GLY A 17 7.38 -8.95 -0.88
C GLY A 17 7.60 -10.46 -0.93
N GLU A 18 8.62 -10.97 -0.23
CA GLU A 18 8.77 -12.41 -0.01
C GLU A 18 7.58 -12.94 0.79
N GLY A 19 7.21 -12.24 1.88
CA GLY A 19 6.11 -12.63 2.76
C GLY A 19 4.74 -12.08 2.39
N HIS A 20 4.65 -11.10 1.49
CA HIS A 20 3.41 -10.36 1.22
C HIS A 20 3.20 -10.06 -0.26
N ARG A 21 1.96 -9.73 -0.60
CA ARG A 21 1.54 -9.24 -1.91
C ARG A 21 0.60 -8.05 -1.74
N LEU A 22 0.69 -7.07 -2.64
CA LEU A 22 -0.25 -5.97 -2.68
C LEU A 22 -1.45 -6.35 -3.51
N PHE A 23 -2.64 -5.92 -3.11
CA PHE A 23 -3.84 -6.08 -3.90
C PHE A 23 -4.50 -4.73 -4.14
N ILE A 24 -4.79 -4.44 -5.41
CA ILE A 24 -5.52 -3.24 -5.85
C ILE A 24 -6.64 -3.74 -6.75
N GLU A 25 -7.89 -3.39 -6.43
CA GLU A 25 -9.07 -3.78 -7.24
C GLU A 25 -9.14 -5.30 -7.52
N GLY A 26 -8.70 -6.12 -6.55
CA GLY A 26 -8.68 -7.58 -6.66
C GLY A 26 -7.49 -8.16 -7.44
N ARG A 27 -6.62 -7.31 -8.00
CA ARG A 27 -5.39 -7.71 -8.71
C ARG A 27 -4.20 -7.71 -7.77
N GLY A 28 -3.40 -8.79 -7.81
CA GLY A 28 -2.26 -8.97 -6.93
C GLY A 28 -0.94 -8.55 -7.58
N PHE A 29 -0.12 -7.76 -6.90
CA PHE A 29 1.16 -7.24 -7.37
C PHE A 29 2.30 -7.60 -6.42
N ASN A 30 3.43 -8.02 -6.99
CA ASN A 30 4.66 -8.21 -6.24
C ASN A 30 5.34 -6.86 -6.02
N PHE A 31 6.10 -6.77 -4.93
CA PHE A 31 6.90 -5.61 -4.56
C PHE A 31 8.16 -6.10 -3.84
N GLN A 32 9.13 -5.22 -3.57
CA GLN A 32 10.33 -5.58 -2.80
C GLN A 32 10.11 -5.31 -1.31
N SER A 33 9.80 -4.06 -0.98
CA SER A 33 9.57 -3.65 0.41
C SER A 33 8.55 -2.52 0.50
N LEU A 34 7.77 -2.52 1.58
CA LEU A 34 6.84 -1.46 1.94
C LEU A 34 7.13 -1.03 3.37
N LYS A 35 7.40 0.26 3.57
CA LYS A 35 7.49 0.87 4.90
C LYS A 35 6.33 1.81 5.13
N VAL A 36 5.75 1.75 6.32
CA VAL A 36 4.62 2.58 6.76
C VAL A 36 5.06 3.30 8.02
N HIS A 37 5.25 4.60 7.92
CA HIS A 37 5.73 5.43 9.01
C HIS A 37 4.58 5.96 9.88
N PRO A 38 4.82 6.27 11.17
CA PRO A 38 3.78 6.78 12.08
C PRO A 38 3.16 8.09 11.64
N ASN A 39 3.89 8.89 10.85
CA ASN A 39 3.41 10.15 10.28
C ASN A 39 2.51 9.96 9.05
N GLY A 40 2.18 8.72 8.69
CA GLY A 40 1.35 8.39 7.53
C GLY A 40 2.07 8.49 6.19
N LYS A 41 3.40 8.64 6.17
CA LYS A 41 4.22 8.47 4.96
C LYS A 41 4.44 6.98 4.69
N MET A 42 4.44 6.59 3.43
CA MET A 42 4.82 5.24 3.01
C MET A 42 5.92 5.29 1.98
N GLU A 43 6.73 4.24 1.96
CA GLU A 43 7.79 4.05 0.98
C GLU A 43 7.61 2.65 0.40
N LEU A 44 7.14 2.58 -0.85
CA LEU A 44 7.04 1.34 -1.60
C LEU A 44 8.21 1.25 -2.58
N ASP A 45 8.98 0.17 -2.45
CA ASP A 45 9.99 -0.24 -3.41
C ASP A 45 9.41 -1.32 -4.32
N LEU A 46 9.32 -0.99 -5.60
CA LEU A 46 8.89 -1.86 -6.68
C LEU A 46 10.13 -2.23 -7.50
N GLN A 47 10.85 -3.29 -7.11
CA GLN A 47 11.85 -3.87 -8.01
C GLN A 47 11.14 -4.33 -9.29
N ASN A 48 11.48 -3.71 -10.42
CA ASN A 48 10.81 -3.90 -11.71
C ASN A 48 9.29 -3.68 -11.61
N PRO A 49 8.84 -2.42 -11.56
CA PRO A 49 7.43 -2.11 -11.33
C PRO A 49 6.58 -2.69 -12.46
N ASP A 50 5.55 -3.43 -12.08
CA ASP A 50 4.53 -3.89 -13.01
C ASP A 50 3.93 -2.66 -13.74
N PRO A 51 3.94 -2.63 -15.09
CA PRO A 51 3.39 -1.49 -15.84
C PRO A 51 1.93 -1.21 -15.50
N GLU A 52 1.16 -2.25 -15.17
CA GLU A 52 -0.23 -2.11 -14.77
C GLU A 52 -0.34 -1.50 -13.37
N LEU A 53 0.51 -1.90 -12.42
CA LEU A 53 0.57 -1.27 -11.09
C LEU A 53 0.92 0.21 -11.19
N THR A 54 1.90 0.53 -12.03
CA THR A 54 2.33 1.91 -12.28
C THR A 54 1.20 2.74 -12.88
N ARG A 55 0.46 2.17 -13.84
CA ARG A 55 -0.72 2.81 -14.44
C ARG A 55 -1.80 3.04 -13.39
N LEU A 56 -2.17 2.02 -12.62
CA LEU A 56 -3.23 2.10 -11.61
C LEU A 56 -2.95 3.19 -10.56
N LEU A 57 -1.69 3.33 -10.14
CA LEU A 57 -1.27 4.31 -9.14
C LEU A 57 -0.97 5.70 -9.74
N GLY A 58 -0.70 5.78 -11.05
CA GLY A 58 -0.34 7.00 -11.77
C GLY A 58 -1.51 7.78 -12.37
N GLU A 59 -2.72 7.22 -12.41
CA GLU A 59 -3.92 7.83 -13.02
C GLU A 59 -4.48 9.07 -12.28
N GLY A 60 -3.77 9.60 -11.28
CA GLY A 60 -4.19 10.76 -10.49
C GLY A 60 -5.37 10.48 -9.54
N GLU A 61 -6.01 9.31 -9.64
CA GLU A 61 -7.03 8.86 -8.71
C GLU A 61 -6.41 8.09 -7.53
N PRO A 62 -6.76 8.43 -6.28
CA PRO A 62 -6.29 7.70 -5.11
C PRO A 62 -6.84 6.27 -5.09
N ARG A 63 -5.95 5.28 -4.98
CA ARG A 63 -6.33 3.86 -4.90
C ARG A 63 -6.35 3.34 -3.46
N VAL A 64 -7.07 2.23 -3.27
CA VAL A 64 -7.01 1.42 -2.04
C VAL A 64 -6.10 0.22 -2.30
N ILE A 65 -5.11 0.02 -1.44
CA ILE A 65 -4.15 -1.08 -1.50
C ILE A 65 -4.32 -1.96 -0.27
N TYR A 66 -4.48 -3.25 -0.47
CA TYR A 66 -4.45 -4.25 0.61
C TYR A 66 -3.08 -4.90 0.64
N VAL A 67 -2.46 -4.97 1.82
CA VAL A 67 -1.26 -5.78 2.04
C VAL A 67 -1.71 -7.11 2.61
N VAL A 68 -1.44 -8.18 1.87
CA VAL A 68 -1.90 -9.53 2.21
C VAL A 68 -0.68 -10.43 2.33
N ASN A 69 -0.53 -11.17 3.42
CA ASN A 69 0.53 -12.17 3.52
C ASN A 69 0.31 -13.30 2.50
N ARG A 70 1.35 -14.12 2.28
CA ARG A 70 1.28 -15.27 1.36
C ARG A 70 0.27 -16.34 1.79
N GLU A 71 -0.19 -16.33 3.04
CA GLU A 71 -1.24 -17.20 3.58
C GLU A 71 -2.67 -16.67 3.29
N GLY A 72 -2.80 -15.46 2.72
CA GLY A 72 -4.09 -14.86 2.37
C GLY A 72 -4.72 -13.98 3.45
N VAL A 73 -4.03 -13.75 4.57
CA VAL A 73 -4.47 -12.86 5.65
C VAL A 73 -4.20 -11.41 5.27
N ARG A 74 -5.22 -10.56 5.37
CA ARG A 74 -5.08 -9.11 5.16
C ARG A 74 -4.44 -8.50 6.41
N ASN A 75 -3.21 -8.01 6.25
CA ASN A 75 -2.43 -7.43 7.36
C ASN A 75 -2.53 -5.90 7.43
N LEU A 76 -2.87 -5.25 6.32
CA LEU A 76 -3.01 -3.80 6.27
C LEU A 76 -3.91 -3.34 5.13
N VAL A 77 -4.68 -2.28 5.35
CA VAL A 77 -5.39 -1.54 4.30
C VAL A 77 -4.85 -0.11 4.21
N LEU A 78 -4.29 0.24 3.06
CA LEU A 78 -3.88 1.60 2.72
C LEU A 78 -4.94 2.23 1.80
N GLN A 79 -5.32 3.46 2.08
CA GLN A 79 -6.27 4.22 1.28
C GLN A 79 -5.63 5.54 0.87
N GLY A 80 -6.01 6.09 -0.28
CA GLY A 80 -5.45 7.36 -0.72
C GLY A 80 -4.08 7.24 -1.40
N CYS A 81 -3.77 6.08 -1.98
CA CYS A 81 -2.45 5.80 -2.56
C CYS A 81 -2.31 6.35 -3.97
N GLN A 82 -1.23 7.09 -4.21
CA GLN A 82 -0.87 7.65 -5.51
C GLN A 82 0.64 7.51 -5.75
N LEU A 83 1.03 7.38 -7.02
CA LEU A 83 2.44 7.38 -7.39
C LEU A 83 2.99 8.81 -7.33
N GLU A 84 4.02 9.04 -6.53
CA GLU A 84 4.77 10.29 -6.49
C GLU A 84 6.21 10.00 -6.96
N SER A 85 6.44 10.18 -8.26
CA SER A 85 7.71 9.84 -8.93
C SER A 85 8.02 8.32 -8.92
N ARG A 86 9.21 7.90 -8.48
CA ARG A 86 9.62 6.49 -8.31
C ARG A 86 9.25 5.90 -6.95
N THR A 87 8.49 6.63 -6.17
CA THR A 87 7.99 6.24 -4.85
C THR A 87 6.48 6.33 -4.86
N ILE A 88 5.82 5.54 -4.02
CA ILE A 88 4.37 5.67 -3.85
C ILE A 88 4.15 6.45 -2.57
N ALA A 89 3.62 7.66 -2.74
CA ALA A 89 3.10 8.44 -1.65
C ALA A 89 1.64 8.06 -1.46
N CYS A 90 1.38 7.26 -0.43
CA CYS A 90 0.01 7.13 0.05
C CYS A 90 -0.26 8.23 1.05
N HIS A 91 -1.28 9.04 0.79
CA HIS A 91 -1.85 9.85 1.84
C HIS A 91 -2.82 8.98 2.60
N LEU A 92 -2.43 8.46 3.77
CA LEU A 92 -3.42 8.03 4.76
C LEU A 92 -4.20 9.26 5.19
N LYS A 93 -5.20 9.68 4.40
CA LYS A 93 -6.19 10.66 4.84
C LYS A 93 -7.19 9.93 5.75
N TYR A 94 -6.79 9.76 7.00
CA TYR A 94 -7.75 9.86 8.09
C TYR A 94 -7.82 11.32 8.54
N ARG A 95 -8.98 11.95 8.32
CA ARG A 95 -9.41 13.07 9.15
C ARG A 95 -10.89 12.86 9.51
N ARG A 96 -11.05 12.47 10.78
CA ARG A 96 -12.22 12.50 11.68
C ARG A 96 -13.53 11.91 11.19
#